data_AF-A0A0L6UGH0-F1
#
_entry.id   AF-A0A0L6UGH0-F1
#
_cell.length_a   1.000
_cell.length_b   1.000
_cell.length_c   1.000
_cell.angle_alpha   90.00
_cell.angle_beta   90.00
_cell.angle_gamma   90.00
#
_symmetry.space_group_name_H-M   'P 1'
#
loop_
_entity.id
_entity.type
_entity.pdbx_description
1 polymer ?
#
loop_
_entity_poly.entity_id
_entity_poly.type
_entity_poly.pdbx_seq_one_letter_code
_entity_poly.pdbx_strand_id
1 'polypeptide(L)'
;MESPPQPSSFQPLSRREEDEFQKRIKLAALKQCDPLVAAFAACSSTRTISVAWACRKEWKAVQECMQIHLTEEKTDVARKDYMTKREELRVPYKKLS
;
A
#
# COMPACT_ATOMS: atom_id res chain seq x y z
N MET A 1 21.42 1.32 -0.30
CA MET A 1 20.00 1.44 0.11
C MET A 1 19.41 0.05 0.06
N GLU A 2 19.66 -0.74 1.09
CA GLU A 2 19.12 -2.10 1.23
C GLU A 2 17.82 -2.00 2.03
N SER A 3 16.75 -2.56 1.47
CA SER A 3 15.46 -2.68 2.13
C SER A 3 15.57 -3.73 3.24
N PRO A 4 15.04 -3.47 4.46
CA PRO A 4 15.17 -4.40 5.58
C PRO A 4 14.47 -5.74 5.29
N PRO A 5 15.04 -6.88 5.77
CA PRO A 5 14.51 -8.22 5.52
C PRO A 5 13.24 -8.45 6.33
N GLN A 6 12.15 -8.82 5.64
CA GLN A 6 10.86 -9.16 6.25
C GLN A 6 10.77 -10.69 6.49
N PRO A 7 10.18 -11.13 7.61
CA PRO A 7 10.37 -12.47 8.16
C PRO A 7 9.63 -13.59 7.38
N SER A 8 10.42 -14.46 6.75
CA SER A 8 10.46 -15.92 6.96
C SER A 8 9.16 -16.74 7.08
N SER A 9 8.06 -16.42 6.39
CA SER A 9 7.05 -17.43 6.01
C SER A 9 6.30 -17.08 4.72
N PHE A 10 6.95 -16.34 3.83
CA PHE A 10 6.36 -15.84 2.60
C PHE A 10 6.73 -16.73 1.42
N GLN A 11 5.73 -17.37 0.82
CA GLN A 11 5.90 -17.85 -0.54
C GLN A 11 6.17 -16.64 -1.44
N PRO A 12 7.24 -16.66 -2.25
CA PRO A 12 7.55 -15.54 -3.13
C PRO A 12 6.36 -15.29 -4.07
N LEU A 13 5.79 -14.09 -3.99
CA LEU A 13 4.84 -13.62 -5.00
C LEU A 13 5.60 -13.42 -6.31
N SER A 14 4.96 -13.72 -7.44
CA SER A 14 5.54 -13.33 -8.72
C SER A 14 5.67 -11.80 -8.77
N ARG A 15 6.65 -11.29 -9.50
CA ARG A 15 6.91 -9.83 -9.60
C ARG A 15 5.67 -9.01 -10.00
N ARG A 16 4.77 -9.61 -10.80
CA ARG A 16 3.49 -9.00 -11.18
C ARG A 16 2.49 -8.96 -10.02
N GLU A 17 2.44 -10.02 -9.22
CA GLU A 17 1.56 -10.11 -8.06
C GLU A 17 2.00 -9.16 -6.95
N GLU A 18 3.32 -9.01 -6.77
CA GLU A 18 3.88 -8.07 -5.80
C GLU A 18 3.58 -6.61 -6.17
N ASP A 19 3.64 -6.27 -7.46
CA ASP A 19 3.27 -4.94 -7.96
C ASP A 19 1.77 -4.66 -7.79
N GLU A 20 0.91 -5.63 -8.15
CA GLU A 20 -0.54 -5.58 -7.90
C GLU A 20 -0.86 -5.41 -6.40
N PHE A 21 -0.21 -6.19 -5.54
CA PHE A 21 -0.38 -6.14 -4.10
C PHE A 21 0.04 -4.78 -3.54
N GLN A 22 1.21 -4.27 -3.94
CA GLN A 22 1.66 -2.94 -3.53
C GLN A 22 0.71 -1.85 -4.00
N LYS A 23 0.18 -1.92 -5.23
CA LYS A 23 -0.82 -0.96 -5.72
C LYS A 23 -2.08 -1.00 -4.88
N ARG A 24 -2.61 -2.19 -4.57
CA ARG A 24 -3.82 -2.35 -3.75
C ARG A 24 -3.64 -1.82 -2.33
N ILE A 25 -2.50 -2.13 -1.69
CA ILE A 25 -2.19 -1.62 -0.35
C ILE A 25 -2.05 -0.11 -0.36
N LYS A 26 -1.28 0.45 -1.31
CA LYS A 26 -1.11 1.90 -1.45
C LYS A 26 -2.46 2.58 -1.66
N LEU A 27 -3.33 2.04 -2.52
CA LEU A 27 -4.69 2.57 -2.73
C LEU A 27 -5.55 2.50 -1.46
N ALA A 28 -5.50 1.40 -0.72
CA ALA A 28 -6.24 1.26 0.53
C ALA A 28 -5.74 2.26 1.59
N ALA A 29 -4.43 2.48 1.67
CA ALA A 29 -3.84 3.48 2.56
C ALA A 29 -4.20 4.90 2.14
N LEU A 30 -4.17 5.21 0.84
CA LEU A 30 -4.57 6.52 0.31
C LEU A 30 -6.03 6.84 0.62
N LYS A 31 -6.94 5.85 0.55
CA LYS A 31 -8.35 6.03 0.94
C LYS A 31 -8.53 6.38 2.42
N GLN A 32 -7.67 5.86 3.30
CA GLN A 32 -7.71 6.22 4.72
C GLN A 32 -7.16 7.63 4.96
N CYS A 33 -6.18 8.04 4.16
CA CYS A 33 -5.53 9.36 4.21
C CYS A 33 -6.17 10.40 3.26
N ASP A 34 -7.36 10.12 2.73
CA ASP A 34 -8.07 10.96 1.73
C ASP A 34 -8.12 12.45 2.09
N PRO A 35 -8.47 12.88 3.34
CA PRO A 35 -8.50 14.31 3.67
C PRO A 35 -7.13 15.01 3.57
N LEU A 36 -6.05 14.28 3.84
CA LEU A 36 -4.68 14.83 3.75
C LEU A 36 -4.25 14.92 2.28
N VAL A 37 -4.61 13.91 1.48
CA VAL A 37 -4.36 13.89 0.04
C VAL A 37 -5.12 15.02 -0.65
N ALA A 38 -6.37 15.28 -0.25
CA ALA A 38 -7.17 16.39 -0.74
C ALA A 38 -6.53 17.76 -0.43
N ALA A 39 -5.98 17.93 0.79
CA ALA A 39 -5.25 19.15 1.15
C ALA A 39 -3.98 19.34 0.31
N PHE A 40 -3.22 18.27 0.07
CA PHE A 40 -2.06 18.30 -0.81
C PHE A 40 -2.46 18.57 -2.28
N ALA A 41 -3.56 17.99 -2.75
CA ALA A 41 -4.11 18.24 -4.10
C ALA A 41 -4.52 19.71 -4.27
N ALA A 42 -5.17 20.31 -3.26
CA ALA A 42 -5.52 21.73 -3.27
C ALA A 42 -4.28 22.63 -3.35
N CYS A 43 -3.23 22.34 -2.58
CA CYS A 43 -1.98 23.11 -2.62
C CYS A 43 -1.23 22.93 -3.96
N SER A 44 -1.20 21.72 -4.50
CA SER A 44 -0.52 21.41 -5.76
C SER A 44 -1.24 21.93 -7.00
N SER A 45 -2.57 22.06 -6.94
CA SER A 45 -3.36 22.59 -8.05
C SER A 45 -3.00 24.05 -8.40
N THR A 46 -2.52 24.83 -7.42
CA THR A 46 -2.12 26.24 -7.63
C THR A 46 -0.64 26.42 -8.00
N ARG A 47 0.20 25.39 -7.85
CA ARG A 47 1.67 25.52 -7.99
C ARG A 47 2.27 24.30 -8.69
N THR A 48 2.80 24.47 -9.89
CA THR A 48 3.45 23.39 -10.65
C THR A 48 4.96 23.31 -10.45
N ILE A 49 5.64 24.45 -10.33
CA ILE A 49 7.12 24.52 -10.24
C ILE A 49 7.61 24.50 -8.79
N SER A 50 6.91 25.20 -7.88
CA SER A 50 7.33 25.37 -6.48
C SER A 50 6.66 24.38 -5.51
N VAL A 51 5.95 23.36 -6.03
CA VAL A 51 5.13 22.44 -5.22
C VAL A 51 5.94 21.68 -4.17
N ALA A 52 7.16 21.27 -4.52
CA ALA A 52 8.04 20.48 -3.67
C ALA A 52 8.49 21.21 -2.39
N TRP A 53 8.44 22.54 -2.39
CA TRP A 53 8.76 23.37 -1.23
C TRP A 53 7.51 23.97 -0.59
N ALA A 54 6.58 24.50 -1.40
CA ALA A 54 5.38 25.16 -0.92
C ALA A 54 4.40 24.20 -0.23
N CYS A 55 4.22 22.99 -0.77
CA CYS A 55 3.30 21.98 -0.24
C CYS A 55 4.01 20.91 0.59
N ARG A 56 5.25 21.17 1.04
CA ARG A 56 6.06 20.22 1.80
C ARG A 56 5.39 19.81 3.11
N LYS A 57 4.62 20.72 3.73
CA LYS A 57 3.90 20.47 4.98
C LYS A 57 2.75 19.47 4.77
N GLU A 58 1.90 19.72 3.79
CA GLU A 58 0.81 18.80 3.42
C GLU A 58 1.37 17.45 2.94
N TRP A 59 2.44 17.46 2.15
CA TRP A 59 3.13 16.23 1.74
C TRP A 59 3.63 15.41 2.93
N LYS A 60 4.26 16.06 3.93
CA LYS A 60 4.68 15.38 5.15
C LYS A 60 3.51 14.75 5.90
N ALA A 61 2.37 15.44 6.00
CA ALA A 61 1.19 14.89 6.66
C ALA A 61 0.66 13.64 5.92
N VAL A 62 0.60 13.68 4.59
CA VAL A 62 0.23 12.50 3.77
C VAL A 62 1.22 11.36 3.99
N GLN A 63 2.52 11.65 4.02
CA GLN A 63 3.55 10.64 4.27
C GLN A 63 3.43 10.03 5.66
N GLU A 64 3.22 10.83 6.70
CA GLU A 64 3.05 10.35 8.08
C GLU A 64 1.83 9.45 8.21
N CYS A 65 0.71 9.84 7.60
CA CYS A 65 -0.49 8.99 7.55
C CYS A 65 -0.24 7.69 6.76
N MET A 66 0.39 7.77 5.58
CA MET A 66 0.74 6.57 4.80
C MET A 66 1.66 5.64 5.59
N GLN A 67 2.63 6.16 6.35
CA GLN A 67 3.54 5.34 7.17
C GLN A 67 2.79 4.54 8.25
N ILE A 68 1.77 5.13 8.88
CA ILE A 68 0.92 4.47 9.87
C ILE A 68 0.06 3.35 9.24
N HIS A 69 -0.35 3.52 7.98
CA HIS A 69 -1.16 2.51 7.28
C HIS A 69 -0.34 1.46 6.52
N LEU A 70 0.88 1.80 6.10
CA LEU A 70 1.86 0.88 5.50
C LEU A 70 2.78 0.25 6.55
N THR A 71 2.47 0.38 7.84
CA THR A 71 3.24 -0.27 8.90
C THR A 71 3.21 -1.79 8.70
N GLU A 72 4.29 -2.45 9.14
CA GLU A 72 4.51 -3.89 9.02
C GLU A 72 3.29 -4.72 9.46
N GLU A 73 2.61 -4.30 10.53
CA GLU A 73 1.40 -4.95 11.06
C GLU A 73 0.23 -4.99 10.06
N LYS A 74 -0.12 -3.86 9.43
CA LYS A 74 -1.23 -3.83 8.46
C LYS A 74 -0.87 -4.50 7.15
N THR A 75 0.40 -4.41 6.77
CA THR A 75 0.93 -5.10 5.60
C THR A 75 0.93 -6.62 5.83
N ASP A 76 1.24 -7.08 7.04
CA ASP A 76 1.21 -8.49 7.45
C ASP A 76 -0.22 -9.05 7.47
N VAL A 77 -1.19 -8.31 8.03
CA VAL A 77 -2.61 -8.70 7.96
C VAL A 77 -3.10 -8.79 6.51
N ALA A 78 -2.79 -7.80 5.68
CA ALA A 78 -3.15 -7.82 4.26
C ALA A 78 -2.49 -8.99 3.52
N ARG A 79 -1.27 -9.37 3.92
CA ARG A 79 -0.54 -10.48 3.34
C ARG A 79 -1.11 -11.83 3.80
N LYS A 80 -1.52 -11.97 5.06
CA LYS A 80 -2.25 -13.14 5.57
C LYS A 80 -3.57 -13.34 4.83
N ASP A 81 -4.36 -12.28 4.66
CA ASP A 81 -5.61 -12.33 3.88
C ASP A 81 -5.37 -12.76 2.42
N TYR A 82 -4.30 -12.24 1.80
CA TYR A 82 -3.90 -12.64 0.45
C TYR A 82 -3.48 -14.12 0.38
N MET A 83 -2.77 -14.63 1.39
CA MET A 83 -2.39 -16.03 1.47
C MET A 83 -3.60 -16.96 1.70
N THR A 84 -4.54 -16.60 2.56
CA THR A 84 -5.79 -17.36 2.76
C THR A 84 -6.59 -17.44 1.46
N LYS A 85 -6.79 -16.32 0.75
CA LYS A 85 -7.46 -16.33 -0.55
C LYS A 85 -6.73 -17.14 -1.61
N ARG A 86 -5.40 -17.14 -1.60
CA ARG A 86 -4.59 -18.01 -2.48
C ARG A 86 -4.79 -19.49 -2.15
N GLU A 87 -4.87 -19.84 -0.88
CA GLU A 87 -5.13 -21.21 -0.46
C GLU A 87 -6.54 -21.66 -0.89
N GLU A 88 -7.55 -20.80 -0.70
CA GLU A 88 -8.92 -21.02 -1.19
C GLU A 88 -8.98 -21.24 -2.71
N LEU A 89 -8.30 -20.39 -3.49
CA LEU A 89 -8.22 -20.53 -4.96
C LEU A 89 -7.38 -21.73 -5.40
N ARG A 90 -6.42 -22.17 -4.58
CA ARG A 90 -5.59 -23.35 -4.83
C ARG A 90 -6.30 -24.65 -4.44
N VAL A 91 -7.38 -24.61 -3.67
CA VAL A 91 -8.24 -25.79 -3.51
C VAL A 91 -8.73 -26.14 -4.91
N PRO A 92 -8.32 -27.30 -5.46
CA PRO A 92 -8.76 -27.66 -6.80
C PRO A 92 -10.28 -27.75 -6.77
N TYR A 93 -10.91 -27.19 -7.80
CA TYR A 93 -12.34 -27.29 -8.15
C TYR A 93 -12.95 -28.73 -8.07
N LYS A 94 -12.14 -29.74 -7.74
CA LYS A 94 -12.45 -31.15 -7.49
C LYS A 94 -13.31 -31.43 -6.24
N LYS A 95 -13.96 -30.42 -5.65
CA LYS A 95 -15.01 -30.59 -4.63
C LYS A 95 -16.39 -30.12 -5.12
N LEU A 96 -16.51 -29.85 -6.42
CA LEU A 96 -17.75 -29.50 -7.13
C LEU A 96 -18.07 -30.46 -8.29
N SER A 97 -17.55 -31.69 -8.25
CA SER A 97 -18.00 -32.81 -9.09
C SER A 97 -18.11 -34.08 -8.27
#